data_AF-A0A094F8F9-F1
#
_entry.id   AF-A0A094F8F9-F1
#
_cell.length_a   1.000
_cell.length_b   1.000
_cell.length_c   1.000
_cell.angle_alpha   90.00
_cell.angle_beta   90.00
_cell.angle_gamma   90.00
#
_symmetry.space_group_name_H-M   'P 1'
#
loop_
_entity.id
_entity.type
_entity.pdbx_description
1 polymer ?
#
loop_
_entity_poly.entity_id
_entity_poly.type
_entity_poly.pdbx_seq_one_letter_code
_entity_poly.pdbx_strand_id
1 'polypeptide(L)'
;MNFSVITLACLASFAATAYSHPGTNVLEQRDDETFRSSLETAWRDLQHVRLVVEIYDGGPYGLPEAVETALKHLSNDRDSVRASSAVSEAGAANLKVVFEDLESESFKILNKFSINKRTIEKYSKCRVTHSYAEMLHIYSDELVSTIVNNTDPKAKDLIKGYAEDYLDNLKLFILESSKEKCVDKHGLP
;
A
#
# COMPACT_ATOMS: atom_id res chain seq x y z
N MET A 1 57.77 4.79 9.58
CA MET A 1 56.46 4.25 9.16
C MET A 1 55.41 5.11 9.83
N ASN A 2 54.83 6.05 9.09
CA ASN A 2 53.83 6.98 9.60
C ASN A 2 52.45 6.41 9.24
N PHE A 3 51.66 6.08 10.26
CA PHE A 3 50.27 5.70 10.09
C PHE A 3 49.44 6.97 9.88
N SER A 4 48.85 7.12 8.69
CA SER A 4 47.91 8.19 8.37
C SER A 4 46.60 7.94 9.12
N VAL A 5 46.40 8.71 10.18
CA VAL A 5 45.10 8.91 10.82
C VAL A 5 44.29 9.83 9.91
N ILE A 6 43.59 9.26 8.92
CA ILE A 6 42.46 9.93 8.27
C ILE A 6 41.21 9.40 8.96
N THR A 7 41.04 9.90 10.18
CA THR A 7 39.79 9.82 10.94
C THR A 7 38.71 10.60 10.22
N LEU A 8 37.68 9.88 9.78
CA LEU A 8 36.30 10.13 10.19
C LEU A 8 35.81 11.60 10.06
N ALA A 9 35.81 12.16 8.86
CA ALA A 9 35.24 13.49 8.57
C ALA A 9 34.10 13.44 7.53
N CYS A 10 33.18 12.49 7.66
CA CYS A 10 31.96 12.42 6.80
C CYS A 10 30.66 12.21 7.57
N LEU A 11 30.65 12.33 8.91
CA LEU A 11 29.43 12.11 9.72
C LEU A 11 29.16 13.23 10.75
N ALA A 12 29.66 14.45 10.52
CA ALA A 12 29.49 15.57 11.45
C ALA A 12 28.80 16.81 10.82
N SER A 13 28.04 16.65 9.74
CA SER A 13 27.30 17.77 9.11
C SER A 13 25.78 17.76 9.34
N PHE A 14 25.27 16.91 10.23
CA PHE A 14 23.83 16.90 10.61
C PHE A 14 23.54 17.44 12.02
N ALA A 15 24.49 18.14 12.65
CA ALA A 15 24.30 18.68 14.01
C ALA A 15 24.83 20.11 14.14
N ALA A 16 24.37 21.03 13.28
CA ALA A 16 24.67 22.46 13.44
C ALA A 16 23.69 23.40 12.73
N THR A 17 22.38 23.27 12.96
CA THR A 17 21.43 24.41 12.80
C THR A 17 20.33 24.45 13.86
N ALA A 18 20.45 23.69 14.95
CA ALA A 18 19.54 23.77 16.08
C ALA A 18 20.05 24.76 17.14
N TYR A 19 20.35 26.01 16.80
CA TYR A 19 20.38 27.13 17.76
C TYR A 19 20.54 28.46 17.03
N SER A 20 19.42 29.11 16.71
CA SER A 20 19.17 30.56 16.87
C SER A 20 17.98 30.98 16.00
N HIS A 21 16.77 30.94 16.57
CA HIS A 21 15.72 31.97 16.41
C HIS A 21 14.56 31.64 17.37
N PRO A 22 14.23 32.51 18.33
CA PRO A 22 13.01 32.38 19.11
C PRO A 22 11.85 32.96 18.28
N GLY A 23 10.87 32.12 17.92
CA GLY A 23 9.63 32.56 17.28
C GLY A 23 9.51 32.25 15.78
N THR A 24 9.61 30.97 15.41
CA THR A 24 8.83 30.32 14.34
C THR A 24 9.12 28.82 14.45
N ASN A 25 8.55 28.16 15.45
CA ASN A 25 8.49 26.69 15.52
C ASN A 25 7.46 26.17 14.50
N VAL A 26 7.62 26.56 13.23
CA VAL A 26 7.09 25.79 12.12
C VAL A 26 8.28 24.92 11.72
N LEU A 27 8.46 23.80 12.43
CA LEU A 27 8.95 22.61 11.74
C LEU A 27 8.03 22.52 10.52
N GLU A 28 8.54 22.82 9.32
CA GLU A 28 7.76 22.68 8.09
C GLU A 28 7.18 21.28 8.10
N GLN A 29 5.89 21.19 8.44
CA GLN A 29 5.20 19.93 8.43
C GLN A 29 5.24 19.49 6.98
N ARG A 30 5.91 18.36 6.73
CA ARG A 30 6.03 17.81 5.40
C ARG A 30 4.63 17.68 4.82
N ASP A 31 4.41 18.29 3.67
CA ASP A 31 3.12 18.29 2.98
C ASP A 31 2.70 16.88 2.51
N ASP A 32 3.62 15.91 2.53
CA ASP A 32 3.37 14.51 2.25
C ASP A 32 3.01 13.63 3.46
N GLU A 33 3.01 14.15 4.70
CA GLU A 33 2.86 13.34 5.92
C GLU A 33 1.54 12.53 5.96
N THR A 34 0.39 13.19 5.72
CA THR A 34 -0.93 12.52 5.69
C THR A 34 -0.97 11.45 4.60
N PHE A 35 -0.47 11.76 3.42
CA PHE A 35 -0.44 10.87 2.26
C PHE A 35 0.42 9.62 2.54
N ARG A 36 1.63 9.83 3.08
CA ARG A 36 2.53 8.77 3.49
C ARG A 36 1.89 7.87 4.55
N SER A 37 1.34 8.45 5.60
CA SER A 37 0.71 7.71 6.69
C SER A 37 -0.44 6.83 6.20
N SER A 38 -1.29 7.36 5.31
CA SER A 38 -2.36 6.62 4.67
C SER A 38 -1.85 5.46 3.80
N LEU A 39 -0.82 5.68 2.99
CA LEU A 39 -0.21 4.62 2.17
C LEU A 39 0.46 3.54 3.04
N GLU A 40 1.12 3.92 4.13
CA GLU A 40 1.70 2.98 5.09
C GLU A 40 0.64 2.15 5.82
N THR A 41 -0.54 2.73 6.10
CA THR A 41 -1.69 1.99 6.65
C THR A 41 -2.20 0.98 5.63
N ALA A 42 -2.42 1.40 4.39
CA ALA A 42 -2.79 0.48 3.31
C ALA A 42 -1.77 -0.66 3.15
N TRP A 43 -0.47 -0.37 3.25
CA TRP A 43 0.58 -1.39 3.19
C TRP A 43 0.47 -2.41 4.32
N ARG A 44 0.27 -1.96 5.57
CA ARG A 44 0.04 -2.86 6.72
C ARG A 44 -1.20 -3.73 6.53
N ASP A 45 -2.28 -3.17 5.99
CA ASP A 45 -3.50 -3.91 5.71
C ASP A 45 -3.26 -4.98 4.63
N LEU A 46 -2.50 -4.68 3.57
CA LEU A 46 -2.10 -5.68 2.58
C LEU A 46 -1.25 -6.81 3.17
N GLN A 47 -0.37 -6.52 4.14
CA GLN A 47 0.37 -7.56 4.84
C GLN A 47 -0.55 -8.51 5.61
N HIS A 48 -1.61 -7.98 6.21
CA HIS A 48 -2.62 -8.80 6.89
C HIS A 48 -3.41 -9.65 5.88
N VAL A 49 -3.88 -9.04 4.78
CA VAL A 49 -4.55 -9.76 3.69
C VAL A 49 -3.66 -10.87 3.13
N ARG A 50 -2.38 -10.60 2.88
CA ARG A 50 -1.41 -11.61 2.45
C ARG A 50 -1.33 -12.75 3.45
N LEU A 51 -1.19 -12.44 4.74
CA LEU A 51 -1.02 -13.45 5.78
C LEU A 51 -2.23 -14.39 5.84
N VAL A 52 -3.46 -13.86 5.83
CA VAL A 52 -4.66 -14.71 5.88
C VAL A 52 -4.84 -15.56 4.63
N VAL A 53 -4.41 -15.08 3.46
CA VAL A 53 -4.35 -15.89 2.24
C VAL A 53 -3.29 -16.98 2.36
N GLU A 54 -2.10 -16.65 2.88
CA GLU A 54 -0.95 -17.54 3.01
C GLU A 54 -1.18 -18.69 4.00
N ILE A 55 -1.78 -18.42 5.15
CA ILE A 55 -1.94 -19.43 6.21
C ILE A 55 -3.18 -20.30 6.03
N TYR A 56 -4.02 -20.04 5.01
CA TYR A 56 -5.27 -20.75 4.84
C TYR A 56 -5.06 -22.22 4.50
N ASP A 57 -5.54 -23.10 5.39
CA ASP A 57 -5.39 -24.55 5.32
C ASP A 57 -6.72 -25.31 5.13
N GLY A 58 -7.83 -24.58 5.04
CA GLY A 58 -9.19 -25.14 4.99
C GLY A 58 -10.05 -24.87 6.23
N GLY A 59 -9.49 -24.26 7.28
CA GLY A 59 -10.21 -23.81 8.47
C GLY A 59 -11.11 -22.57 8.24
N PRO A 60 -11.30 -21.74 9.27
CA PRO A 60 -11.94 -20.43 9.11
C PRO A 60 -11.24 -19.59 8.05
N TYR A 61 -12.00 -19.02 7.12
CA TYR A 61 -11.44 -18.20 6.06
C TYR A 61 -11.43 -16.74 6.48
N GLY A 62 -10.27 -16.25 6.94
CA GLY A 62 -10.11 -14.91 7.52
C GLY A 62 -10.00 -13.75 6.52
N LEU A 63 -10.02 -14.03 5.20
CA LEU A 63 -9.93 -13.00 4.17
C LEU A 63 -11.02 -11.91 4.28
N PRO A 64 -12.31 -12.24 4.49
CA PRO A 64 -13.37 -11.24 4.66
C PRO A 64 -13.04 -10.18 5.72
N GLU A 65 -12.67 -10.63 6.92
CA GLU A 65 -12.38 -9.74 8.06
C GLU A 65 -11.14 -8.86 7.82
N ALA A 66 -10.08 -9.45 7.25
CA ALA A 66 -8.88 -8.70 6.90
C ALA A 66 -9.17 -7.62 5.85
N VAL A 67 -9.97 -7.93 4.82
CA VAL A 67 -10.34 -6.95 3.80
C VAL A 67 -11.30 -5.91 4.36
N GLU A 68 -12.34 -6.26 5.11
CA GLU A 68 -13.25 -5.29 5.73
C GLU A 68 -12.52 -4.27 6.62
N THR A 69 -11.49 -4.73 7.35
CA THR A 69 -10.59 -3.84 8.11
C THR A 69 -9.86 -2.88 7.18
N ALA A 70 -9.28 -3.40 6.09
CA ALA A 70 -8.62 -2.59 5.07
C ALA A 70 -9.56 -1.55 4.44
N LEU A 71 -10.79 -1.93 4.07
CA LEU A 71 -11.78 -1.02 3.47
C LEU A 71 -12.10 0.16 4.40
N LYS A 72 -12.21 -0.11 5.70
CA LYS A 72 -12.46 0.94 6.71
C LYS A 72 -11.29 1.91 6.78
N HIS A 73 -10.05 1.42 6.83
CA HIS A 73 -8.87 2.28 6.84
C HIS A 73 -8.75 3.07 5.53
N LEU A 74 -8.83 2.40 4.38
CA LEU A 74 -8.78 3.04 3.06
C LEU A 74 -9.83 4.15 2.91
N SER A 75 -11.06 3.95 3.40
CA SER A 75 -12.10 5.00 3.37
C SER A 75 -11.74 6.19 4.27
N ASN A 76 -11.28 5.93 5.49
CA ASN A 76 -10.89 7.00 6.43
C ASN A 76 -9.67 7.78 5.93
N ASP A 77 -8.70 7.07 5.37
CA ASP A 77 -7.49 7.61 4.78
C ASP A 77 -7.81 8.45 3.55
N ARG A 78 -8.68 7.98 2.66
CA ARG A 78 -9.19 8.74 1.51
C ARG A 78 -9.81 10.06 1.96
N ASP A 79 -10.63 10.05 3.01
CA ASP A 79 -11.29 11.26 3.50
C ASP A 79 -10.28 12.21 4.19
N SER A 80 -9.26 11.66 4.86
CA SER A 80 -8.16 12.44 5.46
C SER A 80 -7.27 13.09 4.41
N VAL A 81 -6.90 12.35 3.35
CA VAL A 81 -6.17 12.86 2.18
C VAL A 81 -7.00 13.92 1.46
N ARG A 82 -8.31 13.75 1.31
CA ARG A 82 -9.16 14.78 0.66
C ARG A 82 -9.19 16.08 1.46
N ALA A 83 -9.11 16.00 2.78
CA ALA A 83 -9.15 17.15 3.68
C ALA A 83 -7.78 17.84 3.86
N SER A 84 -6.68 17.21 3.43
CA SER A 84 -5.34 17.79 3.53
C SER A 84 -5.07 18.82 2.42
N SER A 85 -4.06 19.65 2.63
CA SER A 85 -3.49 20.45 1.54
C SER A 85 -2.93 19.54 0.45
N ALA A 86 -2.89 20.04 -0.78
CA ALA A 86 -2.31 19.32 -1.89
C ALA A 86 -0.81 19.06 -1.67
N VAL A 87 -0.34 17.87 -2.03
CA VAL A 87 1.10 17.53 -1.94
C VAL A 87 1.88 18.18 -3.09
N SER A 88 3.02 18.79 -2.79
CA SER A 88 3.94 19.38 -3.77
C SER A 88 4.66 18.33 -4.62
N GLU A 89 5.38 18.78 -5.64
CA GLU A 89 6.26 17.91 -6.44
C GLU A 89 7.31 17.18 -5.58
N ALA A 90 7.90 17.87 -4.59
CA ALA A 90 8.88 17.29 -3.69
C ALA A 90 8.26 16.27 -2.73
N GLY A 91 7.07 16.59 -2.18
CA GLY A 91 6.31 15.66 -1.35
C GLY A 91 5.90 14.41 -2.13
N ALA A 92 5.43 14.57 -3.37
CA ALA A 92 5.05 13.46 -4.25
C ALA A 92 6.24 12.53 -4.54
N ALA A 93 7.43 13.08 -4.80
CA ALA A 93 8.64 12.28 -4.98
C ALA A 93 8.97 11.43 -3.74
N ASN A 94 8.69 11.94 -2.53
CA ASN A 94 8.94 11.23 -1.28
C ASN A 94 7.97 10.06 -1.05
N LEU A 95 6.86 9.97 -1.77
CA LEU A 95 5.88 8.86 -1.66
C LEU A 95 6.32 7.60 -2.43
N LYS A 96 7.31 7.70 -3.32
CA LYS A 96 7.74 6.60 -4.19
C LYS A 96 8.01 5.30 -3.44
N VAL A 97 8.79 5.36 -2.37
CA VAL A 97 9.20 4.17 -1.59
C VAL A 97 7.98 3.44 -1.02
N VAL A 98 6.97 4.17 -0.55
CA VAL A 98 5.77 3.54 0.02
C VAL A 98 4.92 2.88 -1.07
N PHE A 99 4.91 3.45 -2.28
CA PHE A 99 4.29 2.79 -3.44
C PHE A 99 5.04 1.53 -3.88
N GLU A 100 6.38 1.53 -3.87
CA GLU A 100 7.20 0.32 -4.11
C GLU A 100 6.93 -0.77 -3.05
N ASP A 101 6.68 -0.38 -1.79
CA ASP A 101 6.28 -1.31 -0.73
C ASP A 101 4.86 -1.88 -0.96
N LEU A 102 3.92 -1.07 -1.44
CA LEU A 102 2.56 -1.49 -1.81
C LEU A 102 2.57 -2.43 -3.02
N GLU A 103 3.38 -2.13 -4.04
CA GLU A 103 3.62 -3.00 -5.18
C GLU A 103 4.15 -4.36 -4.70
N SER A 104 5.19 -4.37 -3.88
CA SER A 104 5.78 -5.59 -3.33
C SER A 104 4.76 -6.44 -2.57
N GLU A 105 3.92 -5.84 -1.73
CA GLU A 105 2.92 -6.59 -0.97
C GLU A 105 1.74 -7.07 -1.80
N SER A 106 1.23 -6.25 -2.74
CA SER A 106 0.17 -6.69 -3.66
C SER A 106 0.62 -7.87 -4.53
N PHE A 107 1.86 -7.86 -5.01
CA PHE A 107 2.44 -8.99 -5.73
C PHE A 107 2.57 -10.25 -4.86
N LYS A 108 2.93 -10.10 -3.57
CA LYS A 108 2.97 -11.23 -2.63
C LYS A 108 1.59 -11.83 -2.40
N ILE A 109 0.53 -11.02 -2.29
CA ILE A 109 -0.85 -11.53 -2.18
C ILE A 109 -1.18 -12.42 -3.38
N LEU A 110 -0.94 -11.93 -4.61
CA LEU A 110 -1.17 -12.69 -5.85
C LEU A 110 -0.42 -14.03 -5.87
N ASN A 111 0.86 -14.02 -5.46
CA ASN A 111 1.66 -15.24 -5.39
C ASN A 111 1.15 -16.22 -4.34
N LYS A 112 0.80 -15.74 -3.15
CA LYS A 112 0.26 -16.60 -2.07
C LYS A 112 -1.09 -17.17 -2.43
N PHE A 113 -1.95 -16.39 -3.09
CA PHE A 113 -3.18 -16.90 -3.67
C PHE A 113 -2.90 -18.01 -4.68
N SER A 114 -1.99 -17.80 -5.62
CA SER A 114 -1.63 -18.79 -6.64
C SER A 114 -1.13 -20.11 -6.04
N ILE A 115 -0.33 -20.04 -4.97
CA ILE A 115 0.15 -21.21 -4.22
C ILE A 115 -1.01 -21.93 -3.51
N ASN A 116 -1.88 -21.18 -2.82
CA ASN A 116 -2.97 -21.75 -2.02
C ASN A 116 -4.26 -22.01 -2.77
N LYS A 117 -4.29 -21.70 -4.08
CA LYS A 117 -5.46 -21.81 -4.95
C LYS A 117 -6.18 -23.15 -4.83
N ARG A 118 -5.43 -24.26 -4.86
CA ARG A 118 -6.03 -25.61 -4.74
C ARG A 118 -6.78 -25.81 -3.41
N THR A 119 -6.27 -25.24 -2.33
CA THR A 119 -6.94 -25.28 -1.01
C THR A 119 -8.21 -24.43 -1.05
N ILE A 120 -8.12 -23.21 -1.58
CA ILE A 120 -9.25 -22.30 -1.75
C ILE A 120 -10.37 -22.97 -2.57
N GLU A 121 -10.04 -23.59 -3.71
CA GLU A 121 -10.96 -24.35 -4.57
C GLU A 121 -11.58 -25.54 -3.82
N LYS A 122 -10.75 -26.34 -3.13
CA LYS A 122 -11.19 -27.52 -2.36
C LYS A 122 -12.24 -27.16 -1.31
N TYR A 123 -12.10 -26.01 -0.66
CA TYR A 123 -12.99 -25.55 0.41
C TYR A 123 -14.04 -24.53 -0.05
N SER A 124 -14.23 -24.41 -1.38
CA SER A 124 -15.24 -23.57 -2.01
C SER A 124 -15.18 -22.10 -1.59
N LYS A 125 -13.98 -21.51 -1.69
CA LYS A 125 -13.70 -20.12 -1.32
C LYS A 125 -13.44 -19.19 -2.50
N CYS A 126 -13.42 -19.65 -3.74
CA CYS A 126 -13.09 -18.82 -4.91
C CYS A 126 -14.01 -17.60 -5.03
N ARG A 127 -15.33 -17.79 -4.96
CA ARG A 127 -16.30 -16.68 -5.09
C ARG A 127 -16.09 -15.60 -4.03
N VAL A 128 -15.91 -16.01 -2.78
CA VAL A 128 -15.68 -15.06 -1.69
C VAL A 128 -14.33 -14.38 -1.84
N THR A 129 -13.27 -15.10 -2.24
CA THR A 129 -11.97 -14.49 -2.56
C THR A 129 -12.11 -13.42 -3.64
N HIS A 130 -12.84 -13.72 -4.71
CA HIS A 130 -13.04 -12.81 -5.83
C HIS A 130 -13.75 -11.53 -5.39
N SER A 131 -14.89 -11.62 -4.70
CA SER A 131 -15.62 -10.44 -4.24
C SER A 131 -14.80 -9.55 -3.30
N TYR A 132 -13.97 -10.15 -2.43
CA TYR A 132 -13.10 -9.36 -1.55
C TYR A 132 -11.86 -8.81 -2.27
N ALA A 133 -11.34 -9.49 -3.30
CA ALA A 133 -10.30 -8.92 -4.17
C ALA A 133 -10.84 -7.70 -4.94
N GLU A 134 -12.08 -7.76 -5.44
CA GLU A 134 -12.74 -6.62 -6.10
C GLU A 134 -12.89 -5.42 -5.17
N MET A 135 -13.40 -5.65 -3.96
CA MET A 135 -13.56 -4.57 -2.98
C MET A 135 -12.21 -3.95 -2.59
N LEU A 136 -11.19 -4.78 -2.35
CA LEU A 136 -9.85 -4.29 -2.03
C LEU A 136 -9.30 -3.39 -3.15
N HIS A 137 -9.39 -3.85 -4.40
CA HIS A 137 -8.94 -3.06 -5.55
C HIS A 137 -9.71 -1.74 -5.68
N ILE A 138 -11.05 -1.75 -5.57
CA ILE A 138 -11.88 -0.53 -5.70
C ILE A 138 -11.46 0.52 -4.67
N TYR A 139 -11.34 0.14 -3.39
CA TYR A 139 -11.01 1.11 -2.34
C TYR A 139 -9.55 1.58 -2.42
N SER A 140 -8.63 0.72 -2.85
CA SER A 140 -7.25 1.10 -3.14
C SER A 140 -7.17 2.11 -4.29
N ASP A 141 -7.89 1.87 -5.38
CA ASP A 141 -7.97 2.79 -6.52
C ASP A 141 -8.61 4.13 -6.14
N GLU A 142 -9.65 4.13 -5.29
CA GLU A 142 -10.25 5.36 -4.77
C GLU A 142 -9.30 6.19 -3.92
N LEU A 143 -8.50 5.54 -3.05
CA LEU A 143 -7.46 6.22 -2.28
C LEU A 143 -6.41 6.83 -3.22
N VAL A 144 -5.86 6.04 -4.15
CA VAL A 144 -4.86 6.51 -5.12
C VAL A 144 -5.40 7.66 -5.96
N SER A 145 -6.61 7.54 -6.49
CA SER A 145 -7.29 8.59 -7.26
C SER A 145 -7.45 9.87 -6.44
N THR A 146 -7.74 9.75 -5.14
CA THR A 146 -7.86 10.90 -4.24
C THR A 146 -6.50 11.56 -4.00
N ILE A 147 -5.43 10.78 -3.81
CA ILE A 147 -4.05 11.28 -3.71
C ILE A 147 -3.67 12.04 -5.00
N VAL A 148 -3.87 11.43 -6.17
CA VAL A 148 -3.59 12.05 -7.48
C VAL A 148 -4.37 13.36 -7.65
N ASN A 149 -5.64 13.38 -7.24
CA ASN A 149 -6.46 14.58 -7.34
C ASN A 149 -6.00 15.69 -6.39
N ASN A 150 -5.48 15.31 -5.21
CA ASN A 150 -4.92 16.21 -4.21
C ASN A 150 -3.38 16.33 -4.28
N THR A 151 -2.84 16.32 -5.50
CA THR A 151 -1.42 16.52 -5.80
C THR A 151 -1.26 17.72 -6.72
N ASP A 152 -0.13 18.44 -6.62
CA ASP A 152 0.26 19.48 -7.58
C ASP A 152 0.06 18.97 -9.01
N PRO A 153 -0.58 19.74 -9.92
CA PRO A 153 -0.82 19.33 -11.30
C PRO A 153 0.39 18.73 -12.02
N LYS A 154 1.61 19.22 -11.75
CA LYS A 154 2.85 18.73 -12.39
C LYS A 154 3.31 17.38 -11.86
N ALA A 155 2.89 16.99 -10.66
CA ALA A 155 3.27 15.72 -10.03
C ALA A 155 2.18 14.63 -10.11
N LYS A 156 1.01 14.92 -10.69
CA LYS A 156 -0.07 13.94 -10.81
C LYS A 156 0.34 12.68 -11.57
N ASP A 157 1.03 12.84 -12.70
CA ASP A 157 1.45 11.71 -13.51
C ASP A 157 2.58 10.92 -12.84
N LEU A 158 3.37 11.56 -11.97
CA LEU A 158 4.37 10.89 -11.14
C LEU A 158 3.70 9.92 -10.15
N ILE A 159 2.68 10.39 -9.42
CA ILE A 159 1.93 9.54 -8.49
C ILE A 159 1.23 8.39 -9.22
N LYS A 160 0.59 8.66 -10.37
CA LYS A 160 -0.04 7.59 -11.18
C LYS A 160 0.99 6.52 -11.56
N GLY A 161 2.16 6.94 -12.04
CA GLY A 161 3.23 6.00 -12.41
C GLY A 161 3.73 5.18 -11.24
N TYR A 162 3.79 5.73 -10.02
CA TYR A 162 4.15 4.97 -8.83
C TYR A 162 3.08 3.95 -8.43
N ALA A 163 1.81 4.25 -8.65
CA ALA A 163 0.71 3.40 -8.23
C ALA A 163 0.34 2.29 -9.23
N GLU A 164 0.82 2.35 -10.47
CA GLU A 164 0.39 1.50 -11.59
C GLU A 164 0.54 0.01 -11.26
N ASP A 165 1.77 -0.44 -10.95
CA ASP A 165 2.03 -1.85 -10.69
C ASP A 165 1.33 -2.36 -9.41
N TYR A 166 1.17 -1.50 -8.41
CA TYR A 166 0.38 -1.81 -7.22
C TYR A 166 -1.08 -2.14 -7.56
N LEU A 167 -1.76 -1.27 -8.31
CA LEU A 167 -3.16 -1.46 -8.69
C LEU A 167 -3.32 -2.61 -9.68
N ASP A 168 -2.39 -2.77 -10.62
CA ASP A 168 -2.39 -3.87 -11.58
C ASP A 168 -2.22 -5.24 -10.90
N ASN A 169 -1.39 -5.34 -9.86
CA ASN A 169 -1.28 -6.57 -9.07
C ASN A 169 -2.60 -6.93 -8.37
N LEU A 170 -3.31 -5.95 -7.80
CA LEU A 170 -4.64 -6.17 -7.21
C LEU A 170 -5.67 -6.59 -8.28
N LYS A 171 -5.59 -6.00 -9.47
CA LYS A 171 -6.44 -6.36 -10.62
C LYS A 171 -6.14 -7.77 -11.12
N LEU A 172 -4.88 -8.19 -11.16
CA LEU A 172 -4.49 -9.56 -11.46
C LEU A 172 -5.02 -10.54 -10.40
N PHE A 173 -5.05 -10.15 -9.13
CA PHE A 173 -5.65 -10.97 -8.07
C PHE A 173 -7.16 -11.17 -8.27
N ILE A 174 -7.89 -10.13 -8.70
CA ILE A 174 -9.30 -10.26 -9.13
C ILE A 174 -9.42 -11.27 -10.28
N LEU A 175 -8.59 -11.14 -11.31
CA LEU A 175 -8.63 -12.03 -12.48
C LEU A 175 -8.32 -13.48 -12.11
N GLU A 176 -7.31 -13.72 -11.29
CA GLU A 176 -6.92 -15.09 -10.87
C GLU A 176 -7.94 -15.76 -9.95
N SER A 177 -8.72 -14.97 -9.20
CA SER A 177 -9.81 -15.45 -8.35
C SER A 177 -11.16 -15.56 -9.07
N SER A 178 -11.26 -15.08 -10.32
CA SER A 178 -12.49 -15.17 -11.13
C SER A 178 -12.98 -16.61 -11.31
N LYS A 179 -14.27 -16.78 -11.61
CA LYS A 179 -14.90 -18.10 -11.84
C LYS A 179 -14.26 -18.88 -12.99
N GLU A 180 -13.65 -18.21 -13.95
CA GLU A 180 -12.94 -18.83 -15.08
C GLU A 180 -11.60 -19.43 -14.65
N LYS A 181 -10.96 -18.86 -13.61
CA LYS A 181 -9.63 -19.26 -13.17
C LYS A 181 -9.62 -20.02 -11.85
N CYS A 182 -10.53 -19.75 -10.92
CA CYS A 182 -10.67 -20.40 -9.62
C CYS A 182 -12.05 -21.05 -9.55
N VAL A 183 -12.08 -22.38 -9.45
CA VAL A 183 -13.34 -23.15 -9.51
C VAL A 183 -13.60 -23.87 -8.20
N ASP A 184 -14.68 -23.51 -7.53
CA ASP A 184 -15.10 -24.16 -6.29
C ASP A 184 -15.45 -25.63 -6.53
N LYS A 185 -14.85 -26.53 -5.73
CA LYS A 185 -14.98 -27.99 -5.90
C LYS A 185 -16.42 -28.50 -5.81
N HIS A 186 -17.28 -27.79 -5.09
CA HIS A 186 -18.70 -28.14 -4.97
C HIS A 186 -19.60 -27.42 -5.96
N GLY A 187 -19.06 -26.59 -6.85
CA GLY A 187 -19.71 -26.14 -8.09
C GLY A 187 -21.15 -25.64 -7.94
N LEU A 188 -21.49 -25.00 -6.83
CA LEU A 188 -22.83 -24.43 -6.67
C LEU A 188 -22.80 -22.94 -7.02
N PRO A 189 -23.76 -22.46 -7.84
CA PRO A 189 -23.91 -21.04 -8.16
C PRO A 189 -24.14 -20.17 -6.92
#